data_AF-D3VKN2-F1
#
_entry.id   AF-D3VKN2-F1
#
_cell.length_a   1.000
_cell.length_b   1.000
_cell.length_c   1.000
_cell.angle_alpha   90.00
_cell.angle_beta   90.00
_cell.angle_gamma   90.00
#
_symmetry.space_group_name_H-M   'P 1'
#
loop_
_entity.id
_entity.type
_entity.pdbx_description
1 polymer ?
#
loop_
_entity_poly.entity_id
_entity_poly.type
_entity_poly.pdbx_seq_one_letter_code
_entity_poly.pdbx_strand_id
1 'polypeptide(L)'
;MNNITLKLDTNIVYDIHRKFVLDLFVWQKRWKANQHHRNRFLHKCRQAGADYYFVLEALSDACRTGRNKFFMSNKELLPNFVHYVAQYFPKQQATLTENAEDIRLVTLSNGAEIRFVHENSHVAALCGDVYVSEWAWSDNPIQLVQLALNLSMHKQWKRTFYSSRGSGDNGEEVYKRFFILNRIRGERAFFDTVTLFDDTENRLDKEKIAWGLTPQAFEELYLCRLPHPRW
;
A
#
# COMPACT_ATOMS: atom_id res chain seq x y z
N MET A 1 12.54 -19.23 9.13
CA MET A 1 11.47 -18.76 8.23
C MET A 1 11.46 -19.66 7.02
N ASN A 2 10.35 -20.37 6.78
CA ASN A 2 10.21 -21.17 5.57
C ASN A 2 10.07 -20.22 4.38
N ASN A 3 11.02 -20.25 3.45
CA ASN A 3 10.94 -19.44 2.23
C ASN A 3 9.84 -20.01 1.32
N ILE A 4 8.65 -19.42 1.35
CA ILE A 4 7.53 -19.86 0.52
C ILE A 4 7.78 -19.40 -0.92
N THR A 5 7.86 -20.37 -1.83
CA THR A 5 7.98 -20.09 -3.27
C THR A 5 6.63 -20.23 -3.95
N LEU A 6 6.15 -19.13 -4.54
CA LEU A 6 4.92 -19.06 -5.32
C LEU A 6 5.23 -19.34 -6.79
N LYS A 7 4.67 -20.44 -7.31
CA LYS A 7 4.88 -20.86 -8.69
C LYS A 7 4.02 -20.01 -9.62
N LEU A 8 4.66 -19.25 -10.51
CA LEU A 8 4.00 -18.57 -11.60
C LEU A 8 3.70 -19.57 -12.72
N ASP A 9 2.50 -19.50 -13.26
CA ASP A 9 2.11 -20.12 -14.52
C ASP A 9 1.34 -19.11 -15.37
N THR A 10 1.06 -19.47 -16.63
CA THR A 10 0.39 -18.58 -17.59
C THR A 10 -0.98 -18.11 -17.09
N ASN A 11 -1.72 -18.97 -16.38
CA ASN A 11 -3.05 -18.64 -15.88
C ASN A 11 -2.97 -17.62 -14.75
N ILE A 12 -2.06 -17.81 -13.78
CA ILE A 12 -1.84 -16.87 -12.68
C ILE A 12 -1.46 -15.49 -13.22
N VAL A 13 -0.51 -15.43 -14.16
CA VAL A 13 -0.06 -14.15 -14.73
C VAL A 13 -1.18 -13.49 -15.54
N TYR A 14 -1.93 -14.26 -16.32
CA TYR A 14 -3.09 -13.77 -17.07
C TYR A 14 -4.18 -13.22 -16.14
N ASP A 15 -4.53 -13.92 -15.07
CA ASP A 15 -5.56 -13.52 -14.13
C ASP A 15 -5.20 -12.24 -13.37
N ILE A 16 -3.94 -12.13 -12.90
CA ILE A 16 -3.41 -10.90 -12.30
C ILE A 16 -3.55 -9.74 -13.30
N HIS A 17 -3.09 -9.93 -14.54
CA HIS A 17 -3.16 -8.87 -15.56
C HIS A 17 -4.62 -8.49 -15.89
N ARG A 18 -5.50 -9.48 -16.04
CA ARG A 18 -6.92 -9.27 -16.33
C ARG A 18 -7.59 -8.44 -15.23
N LYS A 19 -7.43 -8.82 -13.96
CA LYS A 19 -7.97 -8.04 -12.83
C LYS A 19 -7.43 -6.62 -12.80
N PHE A 20 -6.13 -6.45 -13.04
CA PHE A 20 -5.50 -5.13 -13.06
C PHE A 20 -5.98 -4.24 -14.22
N VAL A 21 -6.58 -4.82 -15.27
CA VAL A 21 -7.11 -4.07 -16.41
C VAL A 21 -8.61 -3.79 -16.30
N LEU A 22 -9.41 -4.77 -15.85
CA LEU A 22 -10.86 -4.72 -15.96
C LEU A 22 -11.56 -4.29 -14.67
N ASP A 23 -11.04 -4.67 -13.51
CA ASP A 23 -11.80 -4.68 -12.25
C ASP A 23 -11.27 -3.62 -11.26
N LEU A 24 -11.19 -2.37 -11.71
CA LEU A 24 -10.70 -1.25 -10.89
C LEU A 24 -11.78 -0.19 -10.63
N PHE A 25 -11.82 0.30 -9.39
CA PHE A 25 -12.60 1.50 -9.05
C PHE A 25 -12.07 2.73 -9.79
N VAL A 26 -12.91 3.77 -9.88
CA VAL A 26 -12.59 4.99 -10.64
C VAL A 26 -11.27 5.62 -10.17
N TRP A 27 -11.04 5.73 -8.86
CA TRP A 27 -9.78 6.25 -8.32
C TRP A 27 -8.58 5.31 -8.55
N GLN A 28 -8.79 3.99 -8.47
CA GLN A 28 -7.75 3.01 -8.78
C GLN A 28 -7.31 3.09 -10.25
N LYS A 29 -8.23 3.40 -11.19
CA LYS A 29 -7.88 3.69 -12.58
C LYS A 29 -6.98 4.93 -12.68
N ARG A 30 -7.21 5.97 -11.89
CA ARG A 30 -6.33 7.15 -11.81
C ARG A 30 -4.95 6.78 -11.28
N TRP A 31 -4.87 5.97 -10.23
CA TRP A 31 -3.60 5.49 -9.68
C TRP A 31 -2.81 4.66 -10.70
N LYS A 32 -3.50 3.81 -11.46
CA LYS A 32 -2.92 3.01 -12.55
C LYS A 32 -2.38 3.88 -13.68
N ALA A 33 -3.12 4.91 -14.10
CA ALA A 33 -2.64 5.85 -15.12
C ALA A 33 -1.34 6.56 -14.66
N ASN A 34 -1.19 6.76 -13.35
CA ASN A 34 -0.06 7.44 -12.73
C ASN A 34 1.00 6.47 -12.15
N GLN A 35 0.92 5.16 -12.41
CA GLN A 35 1.86 4.16 -11.88
C GLN A 35 3.31 4.31 -12.38
N HIS A 36 3.51 5.11 -13.44
CA HIS A 36 4.83 5.39 -14.00
C HIS A 36 5.62 6.40 -13.14
N HIS A 37 4.95 7.17 -12.28
CA HIS A 37 5.62 8.06 -11.35
C HIS A 37 6.45 7.29 -10.33
N ARG A 38 7.71 7.72 -10.15
CA ARG A 38 8.58 7.16 -9.12
C ARG A 38 8.04 7.46 -7.72
N ASN A 39 7.62 8.69 -7.47
CA ASN A 39 7.14 9.15 -6.18
C ASN A 39 5.63 9.36 -6.27
N ARG A 40 4.87 8.65 -5.44
CA ARG A 40 3.42 8.83 -5.28
C ARG A 40 3.09 9.02 -3.81
N PHE A 41 2.28 10.02 -3.50
CA PHE A 41 1.80 10.31 -2.17
C PHE A 41 0.28 10.48 -2.23
N LEU A 42 -0.45 9.62 -1.54
CA LEU A 42 -1.90 9.54 -1.63
C LEU A 42 -2.53 9.78 -0.26
N HIS A 43 -3.43 10.76 -0.20
CA HIS A 43 -4.35 10.91 0.92
C HIS A 43 -5.64 10.17 0.56
N LYS A 44 -6.04 9.17 1.35
CA LYS A 44 -7.17 8.34 0.97
C LYS A 44 -8.10 8.09 2.14
N CYS A 45 -9.38 7.89 1.85
CA CYS A 45 -10.35 7.48 2.84
C CYS A 45 -10.13 6.02 3.27
N ARG A 46 -10.65 5.66 4.44
CA ARG A 46 -10.81 4.24 4.78
C ARG A 46 -11.76 3.57 3.79
N GLN A 47 -11.62 2.25 3.65
CA GLN A 47 -12.39 1.43 2.70
C GLN A 47 -12.16 1.75 1.20
N ALA A 48 -11.16 2.56 0.83
CA ALA A 48 -10.83 2.84 -0.58
C ALA A 48 -10.20 1.65 -1.36
N GLY A 49 -10.03 0.48 -0.74
CA GLY A 49 -9.41 -0.69 -1.38
C GLY A 49 -7.94 -0.49 -1.78
N ALA A 50 -7.20 0.36 -1.06
CA ALA A 50 -5.83 0.75 -1.43
C ALA A 50 -4.83 -0.42 -1.35
N ASP A 51 -4.81 -1.18 -0.25
CA ASP A 51 -3.88 -2.30 -0.08
C ASP A 51 -4.11 -3.40 -1.13
N TYR A 52 -5.37 -3.75 -1.36
CA TYR A 52 -5.75 -4.67 -2.44
C TYR A 52 -5.21 -4.20 -3.80
N TYR A 53 -5.44 -2.93 -4.14
CA TYR A 53 -4.97 -2.35 -5.40
C TYR A 53 -3.43 -2.40 -5.52
N PHE A 54 -2.71 -1.98 -4.48
CA PHE A 54 -1.25 -1.92 -4.54
C PHE A 54 -0.60 -3.31 -4.52
N VAL A 55 -1.22 -4.31 -3.89
CA VAL A 55 -0.82 -5.71 -4.05
C VAL A 55 -1.00 -6.18 -5.48
N LEU A 56 -2.13 -5.87 -6.11
CA LEU A 56 -2.40 -6.22 -7.50
C LEU A 56 -1.42 -5.52 -8.47
N GLU A 57 -1.14 -4.24 -8.26
CA GLU A 57 -0.15 -3.49 -9.04
C GLU A 57 1.26 -4.08 -8.88
N ALA A 58 1.66 -4.39 -7.65
CA ALA A 58 2.97 -4.97 -7.37
C ALA A 58 3.13 -6.36 -7.99
N LEU A 59 2.10 -7.22 -7.91
CA LEU A 59 2.10 -8.53 -8.54
C LEU A 59 2.17 -8.42 -10.07
N SER A 60 1.38 -7.52 -10.67
CA SER A 60 1.38 -7.28 -12.11
C SER A 60 2.78 -6.87 -12.61
N ASP A 61 3.49 -6.03 -11.86
CA ASP A 61 4.86 -5.64 -12.21
C ASP A 61 5.88 -6.74 -11.90
N ALA A 62 5.86 -7.33 -10.69
CA ALA A 62 6.83 -8.32 -10.23
C ALA A 62 6.86 -9.58 -11.12
N CYS A 63 5.68 -10.05 -11.55
CA CYS A 63 5.58 -11.21 -12.44
C CYS A 63 6.29 -10.97 -13.79
N ARG A 64 6.29 -9.72 -14.27
CA ARG A 64 6.87 -9.34 -15.57
C ARG A 64 8.34 -8.94 -15.48
N THR A 65 8.75 -8.26 -14.40
CA THR A 65 10.08 -7.63 -14.33
C THR A 65 11.05 -8.32 -13.38
N GLY A 66 10.60 -9.26 -12.55
CA GLY A 66 11.45 -9.86 -11.51
C GLY A 66 11.83 -8.89 -10.39
N ARG A 67 11.16 -7.72 -10.27
CA ARG A 67 11.54 -6.67 -9.31
C ARG A 67 11.00 -6.97 -7.92
N ASN A 68 11.82 -6.73 -6.90
CA ASN A 68 11.43 -6.88 -5.50
C ASN A 68 10.41 -5.82 -5.07
N LYS A 69 9.49 -6.22 -4.19
CA LYS A 69 8.38 -5.43 -3.68
C LYS A 69 8.38 -5.46 -2.15
N PHE A 70 8.19 -4.30 -1.54
CA PHE A 70 8.13 -4.14 -0.10
C PHE A 70 6.79 -3.52 0.28
N PHE A 71 5.95 -4.29 0.98
CA PHE A 71 4.75 -3.79 1.62
C PHE A 71 5.09 -3.43 3.05
N MET A 72 4.88 -2.16 3.38
CA MET A 72 5.27 -1.56 4.64
C MET A 72 4.05 -1.00 5.37
N SER A 73 3.86 -1.39 6.63
CA SER A 73 2.74 -0.95 7.47
C SER A 73 3.05 -1.28 8.94
N ASN A 74 2.09 -1.03 9.83
CA ASN A 74 2.11 -1.54 11.20
C ASN A 74 2.18 -3.07 11.18
N LYS A 75 2.79 -3.64 12.22
CA LYS A 75 2.99 -5.08 12.35
C LYS A 75 1.67 -5.86 12.26
N GLU A 76 0.61 -5.33 12.86
CA GLU A 76 -0.73 -5.93 12.95
C GLU A 76 -1.44 -5.97 11.59
N LEU A 77 -1.05 -5.09 10.67
CA LEU A 77 -1.65 -4.99 9.34
C LEU A 77 -0.89 -5.80 8.28
N LEU A 78 0.32 -6.30 8.58
CA LEU A 78 1.11 -7.09 7.65
C LEU A 78 0.39 -8.35 7.12
N PRO A 79 -0.37 -9.12 7.94
CA PRO A 79 -1.09 -10.30 7.46
C PRO A 79 -2.06 -10.00 6.31
N ASN A 80 -2.64 -8.79 6.27
CA ASN A 80 -3.57 -8.38 5.21
C ASN A 80 -2.92 -8.45 3.83
N PHE A 81 -1.66 -8.04 3.69
CA PHE A 81 -0.96 -8.14 2.41
C PHE A 81 -0.74 -9.59 1.99
N VAL A 82 -0.45 -10.49 2.93
CA VAL A 82 -0.32 -11.93 2.66
C VAL A 82 -1.65 -12.49 2.16
N HIS A 83 -2.77 -12.13 2.81
CA HIS A 83 -4.10 -12.51 2.36
C HIS A 83 -4.41 -12.00 0.95
N TYR A 84 -4.07 -10.75 0.64
CA TYR A 84 -4.25 -10.22 -0.72
C TYR A 84 -3.39 -10.93 -1.76
N VAL A 85 -2.14 -11.28 -1.44
CA VAL A 85 -1.31 -12.11 -2.32
C VAL A 85 -1.94 -13.49 -2.51
N ALA A 86 -2.40 -14.13 -1.44
CA ALA A 86 -2.97 -15.47 -1.46
C ALA A 86 -4.14 -15.65 -2.44
N GLN A 87 -4.93 -14.58 -2.67
CA GLN A 87 -6.04 -14.58 -3.62
C GLN A 87 -5.64 -14.91 -5.07
N TYR A 88 -4.36 -14.76 -5.42
CA TYR A 88 -3.85 -15.00 -6.78
C TYR A 88 -3.08 -16.32 -6.91
N PHE A 89 -2.90 -17.05 -5.82
CA PHE A 89 -2.12 -18.30 -5.79
C PHE A 89 -2.95 -19.43 -5.17
N PRO A 90 -3.96 -19.95 -5.90
CA PRO A 90 -4.96 -20.89 -5.34
C PRO A 90 -4.32 -22.16 -4.75
N LYS A 91 -3.23 -22.66 -5.34
CA LYS A 91 -2.50 -23.84 -4.82
C LYS A 91 -1.84 -23.60 -3.46
N GLN A 92 -1.46 -22.36 -3.15
CA GLN A 92 -0.80 -21.98 -1.91
C GLN A 92 -1.71 -21.18 -0.97
N GLN A 93 -2.97 -20.91 -1.37
CA GLN A 93 -3.86 -19.97 -0.69
C GLN A 93 -4.11 -20.37 0.77
N ALA A 94 -4.38 -21.65 1.03
CA ALA A 94 -4.59 -22.18 2.39
C ALA A 94 -3.35 -21.94 3.25
N THR A 95 -2.17 -22.39 2.80
CA THR A 95 -0.90 -22.21 3.53
C THR A 95 -0.58 -20.74 3.78
N LEU A 96 -0.78 -19.87 2.80
CA LEU A 96 -0.54 -18.43 2.97
C LEU A 96 -1.49 -17.80 3.98
N THR A 97 -2.76 -18.19 3.97
CA THR A 97 -3.80 -17.63 4.84
C THR A 97 -3.63 -18.10 6.28
N GLU A 98 -3.40 -19.40 6.48
CA GLU A 98 -3.21 -20.00 7.82
C GLU A 98 -1.95 -19.49 8.52
N ASN A 99 -0.90 -19.13 7.77
CA ASN A 99 0.39 -18.71 8.31
C ASN A 99 0.66 -17.21 8.10
N ALA A 100 -0.37 -16.41 7.78
CA ALA A 100 -0.20 -15.01 7.39
C ALA A 100 0.54 -14.16 8.43
N GLU A 101 0.33 -14.45 9.72
CA GLU A 101 0.96 -13.75 10.84
C GLU A 101 2.48 -13.96 10.92
N ASP A 102 3.00 -15.08 10.42
CA ASP A 102 4.42 -15.45 10.49
C ASP A 102 5.17 -15.18 9.19
N ILE A 103 4.46 -14.97 8.09
CA ILE A 103 5.06 -14.74 6.78
C ILE A 103 5.62 -13.31 6.70
N ARG A 104 6.92 -13.20 6.40
CA ARG A 104 7.61 -11.90 6.16
C ARG A 104 8.15 -11.77 4.73
N LEU A 105 8.16 -12.86 3.98
CA LEU A 105 8.65 -12.94 2.61
C LEU A 105 7.93 -14.07 1.87
N VAL A 106 7.55 -13.79 0.63
CA VAL A 106 7.27 -14.81 -0.39
C VAL A 106 8.12 -14.54 -1.62
N THR A 107 8.56 -15.60 -2.28
CA THR A 107 9.39 -15.52 -3.48
C THR A 107 8.60 -16.03 -4.68
N LEU A 108 8.47 -15.22 -5.74
CA LEU A 108 7.89 -15.69 -7.00
C LEU A 108 8.89 -16.60 -7.74
N SER A 109 8.42 -17.55 -8.54
CA SER A 109 9.30 -18.48 -9.27
C SER A 109 10.22 -17.81 -10.30
N ASN A 110 10.01 -16.54 -10.63
CA ASN A 110 10.92 -15.73 -11.45
C ASN A 110 12.01 -15.00 -10.62
N GLY A 111 12.08 -15.24 -9.32
CA GLY A 111 13.06 -14.65 -8.40
C GLY A 111 12.63 -13.34 -7.73
N ALA A 112 11.50 -12.75 -8.10
CA ALA A 112 11.01 -11.54 -7.42
C ALA A 112 10.62 -11.85 -5.97
N GLU A 113 11.12 -11.05 -5.04
CA GLU A 113 10.74 -11.13 -3.63
C GLU A 113 9.62 -10.15 -3.30
N ILE A 114 8.62 -10.61 -2.54
CA ILE A 114 7.58 -9.75 -1.94
C ILE A 114 7.74 -9.85 -0.43
N ARG A 115 8.16 -8.75 0.18
CA ARG A 115 8.50 -8.64 1.61
C ARG A 115 7.47 -7.81 2.36
N PHE A 116 7.15 -8.24 3.58
CA PHE A 116 6.23 -7.57 4.50
C PHE A 116 7.02 -7.03 5.68
N VAL A 117 7.04 -5.71 5.82
CA VAL A 117 8.03 -4.99 6.64
C VAL A 117 7.32 -3.99 7.52
N HIS A 118 7.71 -3.89 8.78
CA HIS A 118 7.24 -2.85 9.70
C HIS A 118 8.44 -2.02 10.19
N GLU A 119 8.18 -0.97 10.96
CA GLU A 119 9.19 0.01 11.43
C GLU A 119 10.40 -0.62 12.12
N ASN A 120 10.20 -1.73 12.85
CA ASN A 120 11.28 -2.45 13.55
C ASN A 120 11.94 -3.60 12.75
N SER A 121 11.61 -3.74 11.47
CA SER A 121 12.16 -4.81 10.62
C SER A 121 13.60 -4.55 10.19
N HIS A 122 14.42 -5.61 10.16
CA HIS A 122 15.82 -5.55 9.76
C HIS A 122 15.97 -5.90 8.27
N VAL A 123 16.08 -4.88 7.43
CA VAL A 123 16.12 -5.03 5.95
C VAL A 123 17.31 -4.30 5.32
N ALA A 124 18.43 -4.25 6.04
CA ALA A 124 19.67 -3.65 5.57
C ALA A 124 20.15 -4.29 4.25
N ALA A 125 20.76 -3.47 3.39
CA ALA A 125 21.31 -3.85 2.08
C ALA A 125 20.29 -4.37 1.04
N LEU A 126 19.00 -4.43 1.36
CA LEU A 126 17.95 -4.78 0.41
C LEU A 126 17.48 -3.55 -0.39
N CYS A 127 16.94 -3.77 -1.59
CA CYS A 127 16.32 -2.71 -2.37
C CYS A 127 15.15 -3.21 -3.24
N GLY A 128 14.18 -2.33 -3.49
CA GLY A 128 12.98 -2.65 -4.27
C GLY A 128 11.96 -1.51 -4.30
N ASP A 129 10.84 -1.74 -4.98
CA ASP A 129 9.70 -0.82 -4.95
C ASP A 129 9.00 -0.91 -3.58
N VAL A 130 8.67 0.25 -3.02
CA VAL A 130 8.04 0.34 -1.69
C VAL A 130 6.59 0.84 -1.78
N TYR A 131 5.71 0.19 -1.02
CA TYR A 131 4.32 0.53 -0.80
C TYR A 131 4.11 0.69 0.70
N VAL A 132 3.91 1.92 1.16
CA VAL A 132 3.84 2.26 2.59
C VAL A 132 2.40 2.62 2.93
N SER A 133 1.69 1.63 3.45
CA SER A 133 0.28 1.70 3.84
C SER A 133 0.12 2.29 5.23
N GLU A 134 -0.94 3.08 5.38
CA GLU A 134 -1.37 3.71 6.64
C GLU A 134 -0.20 4.28 7.43
N TRP A 135 0.77 4.87 6.72
CA TRP A 135 2.05 5.27 7.30
C TRP A 135 1.89 6.24 8.46
N ALA A 136 0.81 7.02 8.50
CA ALA A 136 0.54 7.96 9.59
C ALA A 136 0.09 7.26 10.87
N TRP A 137 -0.45 6.04 10.78
CA TRP A 137 -0.95 5.25 11.90
C TRP A 137 0.10 4.33 12.51
N SER A 138 1.34 4.34 12.01
CA SER A 138 2.44 3.58 12.60
C SER A 138 2.83 4.10 13.97
N ASP A 139 3.25 3.17 14.84
CA ASP A 139 3.79 3.47 16.16
C ASP A 139 5.06 4.34 16.05
N ASN A 140 5.85 4.14 14.99
CA ASN A 140 7.00 4.98 14.67
C ASN A 140 7.05 5.30 13.16
N PRO A 141 6.24 6.29 12.71
CA PRO A 141 6.08 6.56 11.29
C PRO A 141 7.33 7.21 10.69
N ILE A 142 8.16 7.88 11.51
CA ILE A 142 9.46 8.44 11.08
C ILE A 142 10.39 7.31 10.67
N GLN A 143 10.54 6.29 11.52
CA GLN A 143 11.38 5.13 11.23
C GLN A 143 10.86 4.35 10.02
N LEU A 144 9.54 4.14 9.94
CA LEU A 144 8.91 3.46 8.80
C LEU A 144 9.23 4.15 7.47
N VAL A 145 9.04 5.47 7.40
CA VAL A 145 9.31 6.25 6.18
C VAL A 145 10.80 6.31 5.86
N GLN A 146 11.67 6.47 6.85
CA GLN A 146 13.12 6.42 6.64
C GLN A 146 13.57 5.07 6.07
N LEU A 147 13.03 3.97 6.60
CA LEU A 147 13.31 2.62 6.11
C LEU A 147 12.86 2.47 4.65
N ALA A 148 11.66 2.95 4.31
CA ALA A 148 11.15 2.94 2.94
C ALA A 148 12.04 3.74 1.98
N LEU A 149 12.51 4.92 2.40
CA LEU A 149 13.39 5.76 1.61
C LEU A 149 14.78 5.13 1.39
N ASN A 150 15.27 4.36 2.38
CA ASN A 150 16.53 3.63 2.29
C ASN A 150 16.42 2.43 1.33
N LEU A 151 15.36 1.63 1.43
CA LEU A 151 15.08 0.51 0.51
C LEU A 151 14.96 0.94 -0.95
N SER A 152 14.47 2.16 -1.18
CA SER A 152 14.19 2.69 -2.51
C SER A 152 15.18 3.77 -2.94
N MET A 153 16.42 3.74 -2.45
CA MET A 153 17.43 4.77 -2.73
C MET A 153 17.75 4.93 -4.22
N HIS A 154 17.91 3.82 -4.94
CA HIS A 154 18.24 3.86 -6.38
C HIS A 154 17.09 4.45 -7.22
N LYS A 155 17.44 5.15 -8.31
CA LYS A 155 16.49 5.89 -9.17
C LYS A 155 15.40 5.02 -9.80
N GLN A 156 15.68 3.74 -10.03
CA GLN A 156 14.73 2.81 -10.64
C GLN A 156 13.58 2.39 -9.72
N TRP A 157 13.76 2.51 -8.41
CA TRP A 157 12.79 2.06 -7.41
C TRP A 157 11.73 3.13 -7.17
N LYS A 158 10.48 2.69 -7.24
CA LYS A 158 9.28 3.48 -6.99
C LYS A 158 8.91 3.47 -5.51
N ARG A 159 8.20 4.51 -5.10
CA ARG A 159 7.80 4.80 -3.73
C ARG A 159 6.37 5.27 -3.73
N THR A 160 5.53 4.57 -2.99
CA THR A 160 4.10 4.87 -2.91
C THR A 160 3.71 4.93 -1.46
N PHE A 161 3.45 6.14 -0.97
CA PHE A 161 2.99 6.37 0.39
C PHE A 161 1.50 6.68 0.35
N TYR A 162 0.71 5.99 1.14
CA TYR A 162 -0.73 6.20 1.18
C TYR A 162 -1.27 5.99 2.59
N SER A 163 -2.13 6.89 3.05
CA SER A 163 -2.69 6.81 4.40
C SER A 163 -4.03 7.52 4.47
N SER A 164 -4.90 7.00 5.32
CA SER A 164 -5.93 7.84 5.93
C SER A 164 -5.27 8.74 6.97
N ARG A 165 -5.83 9.94 7.18
CA ARG A 165 -5.31 10.92 8.15
C ARG A 165 -6.43 11.34 9.09
N GLY A 166 -6.07 11.71 10.31
CA GLY A 166 -6.99 12.20 11.32
C GLY A 166 -6.26 12.70 12.56
N SER A 167 -7.01 13.28 13.49
CA SER A 167 -6.47 13.90 14.70
C SER A 167 -5.75 12.92 15.63
N GLY A 168 -6.03 11.62 15.51
CA GLY A 168 -5.41 10.56 16.31
C GLY A 168 -4.22 9.84 15.65
N ASP A 169 -3.74 10.32 14.50
CA ASP A 169 -2.58 9.72 13.84
C ASP A 169 -1.24 10.33 14.32
N ASN A 170 -0.14 9.65 14.02
CA ASN A 170 1.22 10.04 14.40
C ASN A 170 1.98 10.73 13.25
N GLY A 171 1.28 11.10 12.17
CA GLY A 171 1.91 11.41 10.89
C GLY A 171 2.27 12.88 10.66
N GLU A 172 2.00 13.77 11.61
CA GLU A 172 2.24 15.22 11.45
C GLU A 172 3.72 15.54 11.21
N GLU A 173 4.61 15.06 12.09
CA GLU A 173 6.04 15.32 11.96
C GLU A 173 6.61 14.74 10.66
N VAL A 174 6.20 13.52 10.32
CA VAL A 174 6.59 12.85 9.08
C VAL A 174 6.15 13.64 7.86
N TYR A 175 4.92 14.15 7.85
CA TYR A 175 4.44 14.99 6.77
C TYR A 175 5.31 16.24 6.60
N LYS A 176 5.53 16.97 7.70
CA LYS A 176 6.36 18.18 7.72
C LYS A 176 7.79 17.91 7.25
N ARG A 177 8.35 16.75 7.60
CA ARG A 177 9.73 16.41 7.30
C ARG A 177 9.94 15.85 5.90
N PHE A 178 9.00 15.04 5.39
CA PHE A 178 9.22 14.24 4.19
C PHE A 178 8.28 14.54 3.03
N PHE A 179 7.10 15.11 3.28
CA PHE A 179 5.99 15.18 2.30
C PHE A 179 5.49 16.59 1.95
N ILE A 180 6.01 17.64 2.61
CA ILE A 180 5.67 19.04 2.33
C ILE A 180 5.70 19.37 0.84
N LEU A 181 4.70 20.14 0.40
CA LEU A 181 4.53 20.60 -0.98
C LEU A 181 4.44 19.45 -2.01
N ASN A 182 3.88 18.31 -1.61
CA ASN A 182 3.74 17.12 -2.46
C ASN A 182 5.08 16.65 -3.04
N ARG A 183 6.12 16.66 -2.19
CA ARG A 183 7.46 16.22 -2.54
C ARG A 183 7.91 15.08 -1.66
N ILE A 184 8.74 14.19 -2.18
CA ILE A 184 9.40 13.14 -1.40
C ILE A 184 10.90 13.36 -1.51
N ARG A 185 11.56 13.71 -0.40
CA ARG A 185 12.98 14.12 -0.40
C ARG A 185 13.29 15.23 -1.43
N GLY A 186 12.38 16.19 -1.58
CA GLY A 186 12.53 17.31 -2.52
C GLY A 186 12.17 16.99 -3.98
N GLU A 187 11.98 15.73 -4.36
CA GLU A 187 11.51 15.35 -5.70
C GLU A 187 9.97 15.49 -5.76
N ARG A 188 9.42 15.97 -6.89
CA ARG A 188 7.95 16.02 -7.07
C ARG A 188 7.34 14.63 -6.95
N ALA A 189 6.19 14.55 -6.29
CA ALA A 189 5.36 13.36 -6.23
C ALA A 189 4.05 13.58 -6.97
N PHE A 190 3.53 12.52 -7.59
CA PHE A 190 2.12 12.49 -7.95
C PHE A 190 1.31 12.47 -6.65
N PHE A 191 0.33 13.37 -6.56
CA PHE A 191 -0.56 13.52 -5.42
C PHE A 191 -1.99 13.20 -5.83
N ASP A 192 -2.69 12.42 -5.02
CA ASP A 192 -4.13 12.21 -5.18
C ASP A 192 -4.82 12.27 -3.81
N THR A 193 -6.08 12.70 -3.82
CA THR A 193 -6.97 12.61 -2.67
C THR A 193 -8.20 11.80 -3.05
N VAL A 194 -8.50 10.76 -2.28
CA VAL A 194 -9.67 9.90 -2.51
C VAL A 194 -10.58 9.96 -1.30
N THR A 195 -11.79 10.46 -1.52
CA THR A 195 -12.83 10.61 -0.49
C THR A 195 -13.92 9.57 -0.70
N LEU A 196 -14.81 9.43 0.27
CA LEU A 196 -16.03 8.63 0.13
C LEU A 196 -16.93 9.11 -1.03
N PHE A 197 -16.81 10.36 -1.46
CA PHE A 197 -17.55 10.87 -2.62
C PHE A 197 -17.05 10.33 -3.96
N ASP A 198 -15.82 9.80 -4.01
CA ASP A 198 -15.31 9.14 -5.20
C ASP A 198 -16.04 7.80 -5.48
N ASP A 199 -16.74 7.22 -4.49
CA ASP A 199 -17.62 6.07 -4.67
C ASP A 199 -18.96 6.47 -5.32
N THR A 200 -18.87 6.84 -6.59
CA THR A 200 -20.03 7.28 -7.40
C THR A 200 -21.06 6.17 -7.63
N GLU A 201 -20.71 4.91 -7.39
CA GLU A 201 -21.59 3.76 -7.58
C GLU A 201 -22.22 3.28 -6.27
N ASN A 202 -22.04 4.01 -5.16
CA ASN A 202 -22.60 3.72 -3.85
C ASN A 202 -22.39 2.26 -3.41
N ARG A 203 -21.17 1.74 -3.61
CA ARG A 203 -20.76 0.41 -3.16
C ARG A 203 -20.62 0.34 -1.65
N LEU A 204 -20.30 1.47 -1.02
CA LEU A 204 -20.06 1.58 0.40
C LEU A 204 -21.33 1.97 1.14
N ASP A 205 -21.67 1.20 2.18
CA ASP A 205 -22.79 1.47 3.08
C ASP A 205 -22.42 2.61 4.03
N LYS A 206 -22.82 3.84 3.65
CA LYS A 206 -22.45 5.07 4.36
C LYS A 206 -23.01 5.11 5.78
N GLU A 207 -24.20 4.56 6.00
CA GLU A 207 -24.83 4.52 7.32
C GLU A 207 -24.05 3.59 8.26
N LYS A 208 -23.68 2.39 7.80
CA LYS A 208 -22.83 1.49 8.59
C LYS A 208 -21.43 2.05 8.84
N ILE A 209 -20.87 2.75 7.87
CA ILE A 209 -19.56 3.39 8.02
C ILE A 209 -19.62 4.50 9.09
N ALA A 210 -20.66 5.33 9.06
CA ALA A 210 -20.83 6.41 10.03
C ALA A 210 -21.23 5.90 11.42
N TRP A 211 -21.79 4.70 11.51
CA TRP A 211 -22.25 4.12 12.76
C TRP A 211 -21.09 3.96 13.76
N GLY A 212 -21.23 4.60 14.93
CA GLY A 212 -20.22 4.57 15.99
C GLY A 212 -19.05 5.54 15.80
N LEU A 213 -19.02 6.35 14.74
CA LEU A 213 -18.02 7.41 14.56
C LEU A 213 -18.53 8.77 15.03
N THR A 214 -17.63 9.59 15.57
CA THR A 214 -17.93 11.02 15.75
C THR A 214 -17.98 11.71 14.37
N PRO A 215 -18.73 12.82 14.24
CA PRO A 215 -18.73 13.60 13.00
C PRO A 215 -17.32 13.99 12.54
N GLN A 216 -16.47 14.42 13.48
CA GLN A 216 -15.08 14.76 13.21
C GLN A 216 -14.30 13.57 12.64
N ALA A 217 -14.38 12.40 13.29
CA ALA A 217 -13.68 11.20 12.82
C ALA A 217 -14.16 10.76 11.42
N PHE A 218 -15.45 10.91 11.14
CA PHE A 218 -16.00 10.63 9.81
C PHE A 218 -15.44 11.60 8.76
N GLU A 219 -15.44 12.90 9.04
CA GLU A 219 -14.89 13.92 8.13
C GLU A 219 -13.41 13.69 7.84
N GLU A 220 -12.62 13.37 8.85
CA GLU A 220 -11.19 13.11 8.71
C GLU A 220 -10.92 11.82 7.92
N LEU A 221 -11.48 10.70 8.37
CA LEU A 221 -11.12 9.37 7.86
C LEU A 221 -11.81 9.01 6.55
N TYR A 222 -12.97 9.61 6.25
CA TYR A 222 -13.79 9.26 5.10
C TYR A 222 -13.95 10.40 4.09
N LEU A 223 -13.97 11.66 4.54
CA LEU A 223 -14.00 12.82 3.64
C LEU A 223 -12.62 13.44 3.41
N CYS A 224 -11.58 12.89 4.04
CA CYS A 224 -10.20 13.37 3.93
C CYS A 224 -10.06 14.85 4.30
N ARG A 225 -10.88 15.35 5.23
CA ARG A 225 -10.68 16.67 5.81
C ARG A 225 -9.54 16.59 6.81
N LEU A 226 -8.44 17.24 6.51
CA LEU A 226 -7.32 17.27 7.45
C LEU A 226 -7.71 18.07 8.69
N PRO A 227 -7.36 17.60 9.89
CA PRO A 227 -7.63 18.32 11.13
C PRO A 227 -6.87 19.65 11.23
N HIS A 228 -5.77 19.79 10.48
CA HIS A 228 -4.94 20.99 10.48
C HIS A 228 -4.90 21.70 9.11
N PRO A 229 -5.22 23.00 9.05
CA PRO A 229 -5.22 23.79 7.81
C PRO A 229 -3.82 24.10 7.24
N ARG A 230 -2.76 23.48 7.77
CA ARG A 230 -1.36 23.71 7.38
C ARG A 230 -0.55 22.42 7.15
N TRP A 231 -1.22 21.30 6.97
CA TRP A 231 -0.64 20.11 6.36
C TRP A 231 -0.81 20.25 4.85
#